data_AF-A0A7K2LSQ0-F1
#
_entry.id   AF-A0A7K2LSQ0-F1
#
_cell.length_a   1.000
_cell.length_b   1.000
_cell.length_c   1.000
_cell.angle_alpha   90.00
_cell.angle_beta   90.00
_cell.angle_gamma   90.00
#
_symmetry.space_group_name_H-M   'P 1'
#
loop_
_entity.id
_entity.type
_entity.pdbx_description
1 polymer ?
#
loop_
_entity_poly.entity_id
_entity_poly.type
_entity_poly.pdbx_seq_one_letter_code
_entity_poly.pdbx_strand_id
1 'polypeptide(L)'
;MSTEQQGSGPGGGPASFFAAQTALTVIEEAVRSAQTPRTAEDSGSAVSSDQALDALLLLRELRDQLAGWETGLIEAAREAGASWAELARPLGVASRQAAERRYLRLRPGAP
;
A
#
# COMPACT_ATOMS: atom_id res chain seq x y z
N MET A 1 25.65 -2.58 -29.19
CA MET A 1 24.33 -1.92 -29.16
C MET A 1 24.00 -1.64 -27.73
N SER A 2 24.29 -0.40 -27.31
CA SER A 2 23.89 0.14 -26.03
C SER A 2 22.44 0.62 -26.15
N THR A 3 21.60 0.26 -25.20
CA THR A 3 20.38 1.00 -24.85
C THR A 3 20.50 1.26 -23.35
N GLU A 4 21.03 2.43 -22.97
CA GLU A 4 20.19 3.54 -22.45
C GLU A 4 19.34 3.04 -21.28
N GLN A 5 19.90 3.01 -20.06
CA GLN A 5 19.78 4.11 -19.09
C GLN A 5 18.43 4.84 -19.19
N GLN A 6 17.49 4.45 -18.34
CA GLN A 6 16.40 5.31 -17.91
C GLN A 6 16.46 5.46 -16.39
N GLY A 7 17.05 6.57 -15.94
CA GLY A 7 16.80 7.08 -14.61
C GLY A 7 15.53 7.94 -14.62
N SER A 8 14.69 7.84 -13.60
CA SER A 8 13.68 8.85 -13.25
C SER A 8 13.19 8.69 -11.80
N GLY A 9 13.66 9.57 -10.91
CA GLY A 9 12.93 10.16 -9.78
C GLY A 9 12.74 9.37 -8.46
N PRO A 10 12.83 10.01 -7.29
CA PRO A 10 12.41 9.42 -6.01
C PRO A 10 10.88 9.49 -5.92
N GLY A 11 10.21 8.51 -6.51
CA GLY A 11 8.79 8.26 -6.32
C GLY A 11 8.64 6.78 -6.02
N GLY A 12 8.52 6.45 -4.73
CA GLY A 12 8.50 5.08 -4.19
C GLY A 12 7.25 4.27 -4.56
N GLY A 13 6.98 4.14 -5.86
CA GLY A 13 6.04 3.14 -6.38
C GLY A 13 6.70 1.76 -6.40
N PRO A 14 5.90 0.68 -6.48
CA PRO A 14 6.44 -0.67 -6.61
C PRO A 14 7.15 -0.81 -7.96
N ALA A 15 8.24 -1.58 -8.00
CA ALA A 15 9.01 -1.80 -9.24
C ALA A 15 8.16 -2.40 -10.39
N SER A 16 7.03 -3.06 -10.06
CA SER A 16 5.98 -3.48 -11.00
C SER A 16 4.66 -3.76 -10.27
N PHE A 17 3.54 -3.76 -11.01
CA PHE A 17 2.22 -4.15 -10.50
C PHE A 17 2.22 -5.54 -9.85
N PHE A 18 2.83 -6.54 -10.50
CA PHE A 18 2.87 -7.91 -10.00
C PHE A 18 3.66 -8.03 -8.70
N ALA A 19 4.77 -7.31 -8.56
CA ALA A 19 5.54 -7.30 -7.31
C ALA A 19 4.71 -6.72 -6.15
N ALA A 20 4.00 -5.61 -6.37
CA ALA A 20 3.07 -5.06 -5.38
C ALA A 20 1.94 -6.04 -5.02
N GLN A 21 1.35 -6.69 -6.02
CA GLN A 21 0.27 -7.67 -5.78
C GLN A 21 0.77 -8.83 -4.91
N THR A 22 1.93 -9.41 -5.24
CA THR A 22 2.54 -10.48 -4.43
C THR A 22 2.82 -10.02 -3.00
N ALA A 23 3.40 -8.84 -2.82
CA ALA A 23 3.67 -8.30 -1.50
C ALA A 23 2.39 -8.07 -0.68
N LEU A 24 1.35 -7.52 -1.30
CA LEU A 24 0.05 -7.31 -0.64
C LEU A 24 -0.59 -8.61 -0.18
N THR A 25 -0.52 -9.68 -0.98
CA THR A 25 -1.01 -11.01 -0.58
C THR A 25 -0.24 -11.56 0.62
N VAL A 26 1.09 -11.41 0.65
CA VAL A 26 1.92 -11.85 1.79
C VAL A 26 1.57 -11.04 3.06
N ILE A 27 1.40 -9.73 2.94
CA ILE A 27 1.01 -8.86 4.06
C ILE A 27 -0.39 -9.23 4.58
N GLU A 28 -1.35 -9.47 3.69
CA GLU A 28 -2.71 -9.88 4.08
C GLU A 28 -2.68 -11.17 4.92
N GLU A 29 -1.91 -12.16 4.49
CA GLU A 29 -1.80 -13.44 5.21
C GLU A 29 -1.08 -13.27 6.55
N ALA A 30 -0.01 -12.49 6.61
CA ALA A 30 0.70 -12.19 7.86
C ALA A 30 -0.22 -11.47 8.87
N VAL A 31 -1.01 -10.49 8.42
CA VAL A 31 -1.98 -9.77 9.25
C VAL A 31 -3.09 -10.70 9.74
N ARG A 32 -3.60 -11.57 8.88
CA ARG A 32 -4.61 -12.58 9.25
C ARG A 32 -4.07 -13.52 10.32
N SER A 33 -2.85 -14.02 10.15
CA SER A 33 -2.17 -14.87 11.14
C SER A 33 -2.02 -14.15 12.48
N ALA A 34 -1.63 -12.87 12.49
CA ALA A 34 -1.49 -12.08 13.71
C ALA A 34 -2.82 -11.82 14.45
N GLN A 35 -3.95 -11.83 13.75
CA GLN A 35 -5.29 -11.66 14.33
C GLN A 35 -5.85 -12.94 14.94
N THR A 36 -5.33 -14.13 14.58
CA THR A 36 -5.79 -15.38 15.17
C THR A 36 -5.34 -15.47 16.63
N PRO A 37 -6.28 -15.53 17.60
CA PRO A 37 -5.92 -15.57 19.01
C PRO A 37 -5.10 -16.83 19.28
N ARG A 38 -3.87 -16.65 19.75
CA ARG A 38 -3.06 -17.77 20.23
C ARG A 38 -3.52 -18.11 21.64
N THR A 39 -3.74 -19.38 21.92
CA THR A 39 -4.19 -19.87 23.24
C THR A 39 -3.28 -19.32 24.34
N ALA A 40 -3.87 -18.98 25.49
CA ALA A 40 -3.26 -18.21 26.59
C ALA A 40 -1.90 -18.71 27.12
N GLU A 41 -1.45 -19.90 26.73
CA GLU A 41 -0.18 -20.51 27.09
C GLU A 41 1.06 -19.77 26.51
N ASP A 42 0.89 -18.91 25.50
CA ASP A 42 1.99 -18.14 24.86
C ASP A 42 2.14 -16.70 25.42
N SER A 43 1.36 -16.32 26.44
CA SER A 43 1.26 -14.91 26.91
C SER A 43 2.34 -14.49 27.93
N GLY A 44 3.42 -15.26 28.06
CA GLY A 44 4.35 -15.20 29.19
C GLY A 44 5.34 -14.03 29.21
N SER A 45 5.34 -13.13 28.22
CA SER A 45 6.28 -12.00 28.18
C SER A 45 5.54 -10.67 28.02
N ALA A 46 5.63 -9.81 29.04
CA ALA A 46 5.12 -8.45 28.96
C ALA A 46 5.93 -7.65 27.91
N VAL A 47 5.24 -7.04 26.96
CA VAL A 47 5.85 -6.18 25.93
C VAL A 47 6.53 -4.98 26.60
N SER A 48 7.77 -4.70 26.24
CA SER A 48 8.48 -3.52 26.76
C SER A 48 8.06 -2.23 26.04
N SER A 49 8.29 -1.08 26.67
CA SER A 49 8.09 0.24 26.05
C SER A 49 8.79 0.37 24.69
N ASP A 50 10.05 -0.04 24.61
CA ASP A 50 10.85 0.08 23.39
C ASP A 50 10.31 -0.80 22.27
N GLN A 51 9.88 -2.03 22.57
CA GLN A 51 9.24 -2.93 21.59
C GLN A 51 7.96 -2.32 21.01
N ALA A 52 7.15 -1.64 21.83
CA ALA A 52 5.95 -0.97 21.37
C ALA A 52 6.27 0.23 20.47
N LEU A 53 7.30 1.01 20.81
CA LEU A 53 7.73 2.16 20.01
C LEU A 53 8.32 1.73 18.65
N ASP A 54 9.15 0.69 18.63
CA ASP A 54 9.70 0.13 17.39
C ASP A 54 8.59 -0.40 16.47
N ALA A 55 7.59 -1.08 17.04
CA ALA A 55 6.43 -1.54 16.29
C ALA A 55 5.63 -0.38 15.67
N LEU A 56 5.48 0.74 16.38
CA LEU A 56 4.81 1.94 15.86
C LEU A 56 5.60 2.61 14.73
N LEU A 57 6.92 2.66 14.83
CA LEU A 57 7.80 3.19 13.77
C LEU A 57 7.70 2.33 12.51
N LEU A 58 7.81 1.01 12.65
CA LEU A 58 7.66 0.07 11.55
C LEU A 58 6.28 0.19 10.89
N LEU A 59 5.22 0.31 11.68
CA LEU A 59 3.86 0.47 11.17
C LEU A 59 3.68 1.77 10.38
N ARG A 60 4.30 2.88 10.82
CA ARG A 60 4.29 4.14 10.07
C ARG A 60 4.99 3.98 8.72
N GLU A 61 6.20 3.44 8.74
CA GLU A 61 7.00 3.21 7.53
C GLU A 61 6.25 2.34 6.51
N LEU A 62 5.64 1.24 6.97
CA LEU A 62 4.86 0.38 6.10
C LEU A 62 3.63 1.10 5.51
N ARG A 63 2.94 1.94 6.29
CA ARG A 63 1.81 2.74 5.76
C ARG A 63 2.26 3.71 4.68
N ASP A 64 3.41 4.35 4.87
CA ASP A 64 3.96 5.31 3.91
C ASP A 64 4.35 4.60 2.60
N GLN A 65 5.00 3.42 2.69
CA GLN A 65 5.32 2.60 1.52
C GLN A 65 4.07 2.12 0.78
N LEU A 66 3.07 1.60 1.50
CA LEU A 66 1.82 1.13 0.91
C LEU A 66 1.02 2.28 0.28
N ALA A 67 1.01 3.47 0.90
CA ALA A 67 0.41 4.66 0.32
C ALA A 67 1.10 5.06 -0.99
N GLY A 68 2.43 4.90 -1.06
CA GLY A 68 3.20 5.12 -2.28
C GLY A 68 2.79 4.21 -3.45
N TRP A 69 2.23 3.03 -3.17
CA TRP A 69 1.78 2.09 -4.21
C TRP A 69 0.39 2.41 -4.76
N GLU A 70 -0.43 3.18 -4.03
CA GLU A 70 -1.83 3.41 -4.36
C GLU A 70 -2.01 4.07 -5.74
N THR A 71 -1.24 5.10 -6.04
CA THR A 71 -1.28 5.79 -7.35
C THR A 71 -0.99 4.82 -8.50
N GLY A 72 0.05 4.00 -8.39
CA GLY A 72 0.43 3.04 -9.44
C GLY A 72 -0.61 1.93 -9.64
N LEU A 73 -1.27 1.48 -8.57
CA LEU A 73 -2.37 0.50 -8.66
C LEU A 73 -3.62 1.11 -9.32
N ILE A 74 -3.92 2.37 -9.02
CA ILE A 74 -5.00 3.12 -9.70
C ILE A 74 -4.68 3.25 -11.19
N GLU A 75 -3.47 3.67 -11.54
CA GLU A 75 -3.03 3.82 -12.94
C GLU A 75 -3.13 2.50 -13.70
N ALA A 76 -2.60 1.41 -13.13
CA ALA A 76 -2.69 0.08 -13.73
C ALA A 76 -4.14 -0.36 -13.97
N ALA A 77 -5.05 -0.11 -13.02
CA ALA A 77 -6.47 -0.41 -13.19
C ALA A 77 -7.12 0.47 -14.28
N ARG A 78 -6.75 1.76 -14.36
CA ARG A 78 -7.24 2.69 -15.39
C ARG A 78 -6.75 2.29 -16.78
N GLU A 79 -5.50 1.86 -16.92
CA GLU A 79 -4.93 1.31 -18.16
C GLU A 79 -5.61 0.02 -18.60
N ALA A 80 -6.01 -0.83 -17.64
CA ALA A 80 -6.83 -2.00 -17.89
C ALA A 80 -8.31 -1.69 -18.22
N GLY A 81 -8.71 -0.42 -18.23
CA GLY A 81 -10.04 0.03 -18.64
C GLY A 81 -11.03 0.28 -17.50
N ALA A 82 -10.65 0.11 -16.23
CA ALA A 82 -11.54 0.34 -15.10
C ALA A 82 -11.95 1.82 -15.03
N SER A 83 -13.24 2.10 -14.92
CA SER A 83 -13.78 3.44 -14.73
C SER A 83 -13.58 3.95 -13.30
N TRP A 84 -13.63 5.27 -13.10
CA TRP A 84 -13.62 5.85 -11.75
C TRP A 84 -14.78 5.39 -10.86
N ALA A 85 -15.90 4.97 -11.47
CA ALA A 85 -17.03 4.42 -10.72
C ALA A 85 -16.69 3.02 -10.18
N GLU A 86 -16.03 2.18 -10.97
CA GLU A 86 -15.55 0.86 -10.54
C GLU A 86 -14.45 0.97 -9.48
N LEU A 87 -13.60 2.00 -9.56
CA LEU A 87 -12.55 2.28 -8.56
C LEU A 87 -13.09 2.81 -7.22
N ALA A 88 -14.31 3.36 -7.18
CA ALA A 88 -14.83 3.96 -5.96
C ALA A 88 -14.90 2.95 -4.80
N ARG A 89 -15.40 1.74 -5.06
CA ARG A 89 -15.52 0.69 -4.06
C ARG A 89 -14.16 0.17 -3.55
N PRO A 90 -13.19 -0.21 -4.41
CA PRO A 90 -11.85 -0.60 -3.96
C PRO A 90 -11.11 0.49 -3.17
N LEU A 91 -11.30 1.77 -3.52
CA LEU A 91 -10.68 2.89 -2.81
C LEU A 91 -11.41 3.30 -1.51
N GLY A 92 -12.49 2.61 -1.15
CA GLY A 92 -13.27 2.88 0.06
C GLY A 92 -14.00 4.22 0.02
N VAL A 93 -14.36 4.73 -1.16
CA VAL A 93 -15.05 6.00 -1.34
C VAL A 93 -16.45 5.82 -1.93
N ALA A 94 -17.36 6.73 -1.59
CA ALA A 94 -18.77 6.58 -1.94
C ALA A 94 -19.12 6.89 -3.41
N SER A 95 -18.22 7.53 -4.17
CA SER A 95 -18.54 7.98 -5.53
C SER A 95 -17.33 8.07 -6.45
N ARG A 96 -17.61 8.05 -7.76
CA ARG A 96 -16.63 8.33 -8.83
C ARG A 96 -15.84 9.62 -8.58
N GLN A 97 -16.52 10.72 -8.25
CA GLN A 97 -15.85 12.00 -8.01
C GLN A 97 -14.91 11.93 -6.79
N ALA A 98 -15.31 11.20 -5.75
CA ALA A 98 -14.46 11.01 -4.58
C ALA A 98 -13.20 10.17 -4.91
N ALA A 99 -13.32 9.18 -5.79
CA ALA A 99 -12.20 8.38 -6.29
C ALA A 99 -11.22 9.23 -7.10
N GLU A 100 -11.74 9.98 -8.07
CA GLU A 100 -10.94 10.88 -8.91
C GLU A 100 -10.23 11.96 -8.06
N ARG A 101 -10.95 12.60 -7.13
CA ARG A 101 -10.35 13.59 -6.21
C ARG A 101 -9.25 12.98 -5.34
N ARG A 102 -9.37 11.73 -4.92
CA ARG A 102 -8.34 11.02 -4.14
C ARG A 102 -7.08 10.84 -4.98
N TYR A 103 -7.21 10.31 -6.19
CA TYR A 103 -6.09 10.15 -7.12
C TYR A 103 -5.37 11.48 -7.41
N LEU A 104 -6.13 12.55 -7.67
CA LEU A 104 -5.55 13.87 -7.94
C LEU A 104 -4.74 14.44 -6.77
N ARG A 105 -5.07 14.09 -5.51
CA ARG A 105 -4.26 14.51 -4.34
C ARG A 105 -2.96 13.72 -4.17
N LEU A 106 -2.92 12.50 -4.69
CA LEU A 106 -1.77 11.59 -4.57
C LEU A 106 -0.76 11.77 -5.71
N ARG A 107 -1.14 12.47 -6.78
CA ARG A 107 -0.28 12.65 -7.95
C ARG A 107 0.86 13.63 -7.63
N PRO A 108 2.14 13.24 -7.81
CA PRO A 108 3.25 14.16 -7.65
C PRO A 108 3.13 15.29 -8.69
N GLY A 109 3.07 16.54 -8.23
CA GLY A 109 2.90 17.73 -9.08
C GLY A 109 1.46 18.20 -9.28
N ALA A 110 0.49 17.71 -8.49
CA ALA A 110 -0.75 18.47 -8.28
C ALA A 110 -0.39 19.85 -7.66
N PRO A 111 -1.00 20.96 -8.11
CA PRO A 111 -0.67 22.30 -7.60
C PRO A 111 -0.90 22.43 -6.10
#